data_AF-A0A7S3Q3E7-F1
#
_entry.id   AF-A0A7S3Q3E7-F1
#
_cell.length_a   1.000
_cell.length_b   1.000
_cell.length_c   1.000
_cell.angle_alpha   90.00
_cell.angle_beta   90.00
_cell.angle_gamma   90.00
#
_symmetry.space_group_name_H-M   'P 1'
#
loop_
_entity.id
_entity.type
_entity.pdbx_description
1 polymer ?
#
loop_
_entity_poly.entity_id
_entity_poly.type
_entity_poly.pdbx_seq_one_letter_code
_entity_poly.pdbx_strand_id
1 'polypeptide(L)'
;MTEQDKLAFNQPEQYAGLDSFFGGIPPLSKATGFLVVLGFGAAFSIFTTLIMSLERRVTGKDVNSESFNTAGRSVKTGLTASVIVSQWTWAATLLQSSNVAWQYGVSGPFWYAAGKTIQVILFGIIAISLKKVAPSAHTFCEIVSARW
;
A
#
# COMPACT_ATOMS: atom_id res chain seq x y z
N MET A 1 -18.40 -23.69 -20.22
CA MET A 1 -18.43 -23.62 -18.75
C MET A 1 -17.85 -22.28 -18.34
N THR A 2 -18.73 -21.31 -18.13
CA THR A 2 -18.42 -19.92 -17.78
C THR A 2 -17.88 -19.85 -16.35
N GLU A 3 -17.08 -18.83 -16.01
CA GLU A 3 -16.50 -18.67 -14.65
C GLU A 3 -17.55 -18.76 -13.52
N GLN A 4 -18.78 -18.34 -13.77
CA GLN A 4 -19.89 -18.45 -12.82
C GLN A 4 -20.28 -19.91 -12.50
N ASP A 5 -20.17 -20.85 -13.46
CA ASP A 5 -20.45 -22.27 -13.20
C ASP A 5 -19.41 -22.91 -12.27
N LYS A 6 -18.14 -22.48 -12.40
CA LYS A 6 -17.06 -22.95 -11.52
C LYS A 6 -17.21 -22.43 -10.09
N LEU A 7 -17.69 -21.21 -9.95
CA LEU A 7 -17.99 -20.61 -8.65
C LEU A 7 -19.18 -21.32 -7.99
N ALA A 8 -20.24 -21.60 -8.75
CA ALA A 8 -21.43 -22.32 -8.25
C ALA A 8 -21.12 -23.73 -7.73
N PHE A 9 -20.21 -24.47 -8.38
CA PHE A 9 -19.85 -25.83 -7.96
C PHE A 9 -19.04 -25.91 -6.65
N ASN A 10 -18.32 -24.84 -6.30
CA ASN A 10 -17.43 -24.80 -5.13
C ASN A 10 -17.98 -23.92 -3.98
N GLN A 11 -19.21 -23.42 -4.08
CA GLN A 11 -19.85 -22.74 -2.96
C GLN A 11 -20.34 -23.79 -1.95
N PRO A 12 -20.15 -23.57 -0.62
CA PRO A 12 -20.84 -24.38 0.37
C PRO A 12 -22.35 -24.28 0.08
N GLU A 13 -23.08 -25.39 0.20
CA GLU A 13 -24.52 -25.47 -0.13
C GLU A 13 -25.36 -24.36 0.54
N GLN A 14 -24.89 -23.89 1.69
CA GLN A 14 -25.42 -22.77 2.47
C GLN A 14 -25.42 -21.40 1.75
N TYR A 15 -24.62 -21.20 0.71
CA TYR A 15 -24.46 -19.90 0.02
C TYR A 15 -24.82 -19.93 -1.47
N ALA A 16 -25.24 -21.07 -2.01
CA ALA A 16 -25.58 -21.20 -3.42
C ALA A 16 -26.82 -20.36 -3.77
N GLY A 17 -26.66 -19.37 -4.66
CA GLY A 17 -27.75 -18.48 -5.11
C GLY A 17 -28.05 -17.29 -4.18
N LEU A 18 -27.21 -17.03 -3.17
CA LEU A 18 -27.32 -15.82 -2.34
C LEU A 18 -26.47 -14.67 -2.92
N ASP A 19 -27.09 -13.50 -3.12
CA ASP A 19 -26.41 -12.27 -3.57
C ASP A 19 -25.56 -11.61 -2.47
N SER A 20 -25.60 -12.14 -1.24
CA SER A 20 -24.85 -11.59 -0.12
C SER A 20 -24.48 -12.65 0.91
N PHE A 21 -23.23 -12.58 1.38
CA PHE A 21 -22.71 -13.49 2.39
C PHE A 21 -23.30 -13.25 3.79
N PHE A 22 -23.77 -12.02 4.06
CA PHE A 22 -24.37 -11.60 5.33
C PHE A 22 -25.89 -11.36 5.26
N GLY A 23 -26.58 -11.92 4.27
CA GLY A 23 -28.04 -11.80 4.15
C GLY A 23 -28.55 -10.37 3.92
N GLY A 24 -27.76 -9.51 3.26
CA GLY A 24 -28.11 -8.15 2.88
C GLY A 24 -28.01 -7.12 4.01
N ILE A 25 -27.75 -7.56 5.23
CA ILE A 25 -27.57 -6.69 6.40
C ILE A 25 -26.07 -6.47 6.56
N PRO A 26 -25.57 -5.21 6.51
CA PRO A 26 -24.16 -4.95 6.73
C PRO A 26 -23.79 -5.45 8.14
N PRO A 27 -22.75 -6.29 8.29
CA PRO A 27 -22.38 -6.87 9.57
C PRO A 27 -21.90 -5.83 10.60
N LEU A 28 -21.61 -4.61 10.13
CA LEU A 28 -21.16 -3.50 10.95
C LEU A 28 -22.02 -2.27 10.71
N SER A 29 -22.32 -1.53 11.79
CA SER A 29 -23.13 -0.32 11.70
C SER A 29 -22.42 0.74 10.85
N LYS A 30 -23.21 1.54 10.10
CA LYS A 30 -22.68 2.69 9.34
C LYS A 30 -21.93 3.67 10.26
N ALA A 31 -22.40 3.83 11.50
CA ALA A 31 -21.77 4.67 12.51
C ALA A 31 -20.34 4.22 12.84
N THR A 32 -20.09 2.91 12.95
CA THR A 32 -18.74 2.37 13.15
C THR A 32 -17.84 2.68 11.96
N GLY A 33 -18.35 2.58 10.73
CA GLY A 33 -17.60 2.96 9.53
C GLY A 33 -17.16 4.44 9.56
N PHE A 34 -18.07 5.35 9.88
CA PHE A 34 -17.73 6.77 10.02
C PHE A 34 -16.76 7.05 11.17
N LEU A 35 -16.92 6.37 12.31
CA LEU A 35 -15.99 6.48 13.43
C LEU A 35 -14.58 6.04 13.04
N VAL A 36 -14.45 4.92 12.33
CA VAL A 36 -13.14 4.43 11.87
C VAL A 36 -12.54 5.40 10.85
N VAL A 37 -13.28 5.82 9.82
CA VAL A 37 -12.72 6.68 8.77
C VAL A 37 -12.37 8.08 9.32
N LEU A 38 -13.30 8.72 10.01
CA LEU A 38 -13.13 10.11 10.48
C LEU A 38 -12.38 10.18 11.81
N GLY A 39 -12.78 9.36 12.78
CA GLY A 39 -12.21 9.38 14.13
C GLY A 39 -10.76 8.89 14.15
N PHE A 40 -10.48 7.72 13.58
CA PHE A 40 -9.11 7.21 13.52
C PHE A 40 -8.23 8.08 12.61
N GLY A 41 -8.76 8.53 11.47
CA GLY A 41 -8.05 9.44 10.57
C GLY A 41 -7.66 10.76 11.25
N ALA A 42 -8.60 11.41 11.94
CA ALA A 42 -8.34 12.63 12.69
C ALA A 42 -7.35 12.40 13.85
N ALA A 43 -7.52 11.32 14.61
CA ALA A 43 -6.62 10.99 15.71
C ALA A 43 -5.17 10.78 15.22
N PHE A 44 -4.99 10.02 14.13
CA PHE A 44 -3.68 9.77 13.54
C PHE A 44 -3.06 11.06 12.96
N SER A 45 -3.87 11.92 12.34
CA SER A 45 -3.43 13.23 11.85
C SER A 45 -2.96 14.14 12.98
N ILE A 46 -3.71 14.22 14.09
CA ILE A 46 -3.32 15.01 15.26
C ILE A 46 -2.02 14.45 15.85
N PHE A 47 -1.95 13.12 16.03
CA PHE A 47 -0.79 12.44 16.59
C PHE A 47 0.49 12.71 15.78
N THR A 48 0.45 12.51 14.47
CA THR A 48 1.60 12.77 13.58
C THR A 48 1.99 14.25 13.55
N THR A 49 1.01 15.17 13.58
CA THR A 49 1.26 16.61 13.66
C THR A 49 1.93 17.00 14.97
N LEU A 50 1.53 16.39 16.10
CA LEU A 50 2.16 16.62 17.40
C LEU A 50 3.61 16.15 17.41
N ILE A 51 3.90 14.96 16.87
CA ILE A 51 5.28 14.45 16.72
C ILE A 51 6.11 15.42 15.86
N MET A 52 5.59 15.83 14.71
CA MET A 52 6.26 16.79 13.82
C MET A 52 6.50 18.13 14.52
N SER A 53 5.54 18.63 15.30
CA SER A 53 5.71 19.86 16.07
C SER A 53 6.74 19.71 17.18
N LEU A 54 6.83 18.55 17.82
CA LEU A 54 7.82 18.27 18.85
C LEU A 54 9.22 18.19 18.24
N GLU A 55 9.37 17.49 17.11
CA GLU A 55 10.63 17.40 16.37
C GLU A 55 11.15 18.78 15.98
N ARG A 56 10.27 19.65 15.48
CA ARG A 56 10.61 21.05 15.15
C ARG A 56 11.12 21.82 16.37
N ARG A 57 10.48 21.66 17.54
CA ARG A 57 10.90 22.32 18.79
C ARG A 57 12.24 21.81 19.33
N VAL A 58 12.51 20.52 19.21
CA VAL A 58 13.75 19.89 19.73
C VAL A 58 14.94 20.12 18.79
N THR A 59 14.72 20.01 17.48
CA THR A 59 15.80 20.06 16.49
C THR A 59 16.06 21.49 15.99
N GLY A 60 15.10 22.41 16.15
CA GLY A 60 15.23 23.82 15.76
C GLY A 60 15.43 24.04 14.24
N LYS A 61 15.19 23.01 13.42
CA LYS A 61 15.30 23.07 11.96
C LYS A 61 13.94 23.42 11.35
N ASP A 62 13.92 24.48 10.55
CA ASP A 62 12.79 24.77 9.68
C ASP A 62 12.70 23.72 8.57
N VAL A 63 11.66 22.88 8.65
CA VAL A 63 11.38 21.84 7.66
C VAL A 63 10.77 22.50 6.43
N ASN A 64 11.61 22.84 5.46
CA ASN A 64 11.18 23.35 4.15
C ASN A 64 10.50 22.24 3.32
N SER A 65 9.66 22.59 2.34
CA SER A 65 8.95 21.66 1.46
C SER A 65 9.90 20.74 0.68
N GLU A 66 11.08 21.23 0.26
CA GLU A 66 12.10 20.37 -0.37
C GLU A 66 12.65 19.35 0.63
N SER A 67 12.94 19.77 1.87
CA SER A 67 13.46 18.90 2.92
C SER A 67 12.44 17.84 3.31
N PHE A 68 11.14 18.18 3.37
CA PHE A 68 10.06 17.24 3.65
C PHE A 68 9.92 16.16 2.56
N ASN A 69 9.97 16.54 1.27
CA ASN A 69 9.81 15.60 0.17
C ASN A 69 11.07 14.75 -0.10
N THR A 70 12.26 15.29 0.17
CA THR A 70 13.53 14.61 -0.11
C THR A 70 14.19 14.02 1.13
N ALA A 71 13.65 14.28 2.32
CA ALA A 71 14.25 13.99 3.61
C ALA A 71 15.73 14.43 3.68
N GLY A 72 16.03 15.61 3.10
CA GLY A 72 17.38 16.17 3.02
C GLY A 72 18.38 15.32 2.23
N ARG A 73 17.91 14.38 1.40
CA ARG A 73 18.73 13.37 0.68
C ARG A 73 19.63 12.54 1.62
N SER A 74 19.32 12.46 2.91
CA SER A 74 20.13 11.77 3.93
C SER A 74 19.61 10.38 4.31
N VAL A 75 18.57 9.89 3.63
CA VAL A 75 17.97 8.58 3.90
C VAL A 75 18.86 7.46 3.38
N LYS A 76 19.27 6.56 4.28
CA LYS A 76 20.09 5.39 3.94
C LYS A 76 19.27 4.33 3.21
N THR A 77 19.96 3.53 2.40
CA THR A 77 19.37 2.45 1.58
C THR A 77 18.51 1.47 2.36
N GLY A 78 18.89 1.12 3.61
CA GLY A 78 18.10 0.22 4.46
C GLY A 78 16.72 0.77 4.82
N LEU A 79 16.63 2.06 5.16
CA LEU A 79 15.34 2.70 5.46
C LEU A 79 14.50 2.83 4.18
N THR A 80 15.12 3.19 3.05
CA THR A 80 14.45 3.21 1.75
C THR A 80 13.88 1.84 1.37
N ALA A 81 14.65 0.76 1.55
CA ALA A 81 14.21 -0.60 1.25
C ALA A 81 13.01 -1.02 2.12
N SER A 82 13.03 -0.70 3.42
CA SER A 82 11.93 -0.97 4.33
C SER A 82 10.63 -0.28 3.91
N VAL A 83 10.70 1.00 3.51
CA VAL A 83 9.54 1.75 3.03
C VAL A 83 8.94 1.12 1.76
N ILE A 84 9.78 0.72 0.80
CA ILE A 84 9.33 0.07 -0.44
C ILE A 84 8.57 -1.23 -0.14
N VAL A 85 9.12 -2.08 0.74
CA VAL A 85 8.47 -3.36 1.13
C VAL A 85 7.14 -3.11 1.84
N SER A 86 7.09 -2.08 2.71
CA SER A 86 5.85 -1.71 3.41
C SER A 86 4.75 -1.24 2.46
N GLN A 87 5.06 -0.36 1.51
CA GLN A 87 4.09 0.17 0.54
C GLN A 87 3.53 -0.91 -0.39
N TRP A 88 4.33 -1.91 -0.70
CA TRP A 88 3.91 -3.07 -1.49
C TRP A 88 2.98 -4.03 -0.70
N THR A 89 2.99 -3.96 0.63
CA THR A 89 2.16 -4.80 1.51
C THR A 89 0.79 -4.15 1.72
N TRP A 90 -0.06 -4.22 0.69
CA TRP A 90 -1.45 -3.73 0.78
C TRP A 90 -2.44 -4.87 1.03
N ALA A 91 -3.62 -4.51 1.56
CA ALA A 91 -4.63 -5.46 2.02
C ALA A 91 -5.03 -6.51 0.97
N ALA A 92 -5.19 -6.13 -0.30
CA ALA A 92 -5.55 -7.09 -1.34
C ALA A 92 -4.41 -8.09 -1.62
N THR A 93 -3.15 -7.66 -1.52
CA THR A 93 -1.99 -8.55 -1.63
C THR A 93 -1.94 -9.53 -0.48
N LEU A 94 -2.25 -9.09 0.74
CA LEU A 94 -2.36 -9.96 1.91
C LEU A 94 -3.49 -10.97 1.75
N LEU A 95 -4.68 -10.52 1.35
CA LEU A 95 -5.83 -11.38 1.10
C LEU A 95 -5.52 -12.44 0.05
N GLN A 96 -4.94 -12.03 -1.08
CA GLN A 96 -4.55 -12.95 -2.14
C GLN A 96 -3.48 -13.93 -1.66
N SER A 97 -2.50 -13.45 -0.90
CA SER A 97 -1.46 -14.30 -0.33
C SER A 97 -2.03 -15.36 0.62
N SER A 98 -2.94 -14.98 1.52
CA SER A 98 -3.63 -15.91 2.42
C SER A 98 -4.48 -16.94 1.68
N ASN A 99 -5.16 -16.54 0.60
CA ASN A 99 -5.90 -17.49 -0.22
C ASN A 99 -4.98 -18.54 -0.86
N VAL A 100 -3.83 -18.13 -1.38
CA VAL A 100 -2.84 -19.06 -1.95
C VAL A 100 -2.19 -19.91 -0.84
N ALA A 101 -2.02 -19.37 0.37
CA ALA A 101 -1.57 -20.14 1.55
C ALA A 101 -2.54 -21.25 1.92
N TRP A 102 -3.84 -20.96 1.88
CA TRP A 102 -4.88 -21.93 2.17
C TRP A 102 -4.86 -23.11 1.19
N GLN A 103 -4.63 -22.84 -0.10
CA GLN A 103 -4.65 -23.85 -1.15
C GLN A 103 -3.34 -24.65 -1.26
N TYR A 104 -2.19 -24.00 -1.06
CA TYR A 104 -0.88 -24.57 -1.38
C TYR A 104 0.09 -24.61 -0.18
N GLY A 105 -0.36 -24.24 1.02
CA GLY A 105 0.50 -24.13 2.20
C GLY A 105 1.52 -23.00 2.09
N VAL A 106 2.62 -23.10 2.83
CA VAL A 106 3.65 -22.04 2.95
C VAL A 106 4.35 -21.73 1.63
N SER A 107 4.45 -22.70 0.71
CA SER A 107 5.08 -22.50 -0.60
C SER A 107 4.28 -21.55 -1.50
N GLY A 108 2.96 -21.46 -1.32
CA GLY A 108 2.07 -20.60 -2.08
C GLY A 108 2.40 -19.10 -1.94
N PRO A 109 2.35 -18.54 -0.73
CA PRO A 109 2.77 -17.18 -0.43
C PRO A 109 4.23 -16.89 -0.84
N PHE A 110 5.13 -17.85 -0.65
CA PHE A 110 6.53 -17.72 -1.02
C PHE A 110 6.69 -17.44 -2.51
N TRP A 111 6.09 -18.27 -3.37
CA TRP A 111 6.15 -18.07 -4.82
C TRP A 111 5.39 -16.83 -5.30
N TYR A 112 4.27 -16.50 -4.65
CA TYR A 112 3.53 -15.28 -4.94
C TYR A 112 4.35 -14.02 -4.65
N ALA A 113 5.04 -13.99 -3.51
CA ALA A 113 5.95 -12.91 -3.16
C ALA A 113 7.14 -12.86 -4.12
N ALA A 114 7.74 -14.01 -4.46
CA ALA A 114 8.87 -14.12 -5.37
C ALA A 114 8.55 -13.58 -6.78
N GLY A 115 7.34 -13.77 -7.30
CA GLY A 115 6.95 -13.19 -8.60
C GLY A 115 6.92 -11.66 -8.58
N LYS A 116 6.51 -11.07 -7.45
CA LYS A 116 6.40 -9.61 -7.30
C LYS A 116 7.76 -8.93 -7.07
N THR A 117 8.77 -9.63 -6.52
CA THR A 117 10.11 -9.05 -6.34
C THR A 117 10.78 -8.72 -7.67
N ILE A 118 10.52 -9.51 -8.73
CA ILE A 118 11.04 -9.25 -10.09
C ILE A 118 10.57 -7.89 -10.59
N GLN A 119 9.28 -7.57 -10.41
CA GLN A 119 8.72 -6.28 -10.80
C GLN A 119 9.36 -5.13 -10.03
N VAL A 120 9.56 -5.29 -8.71
CA VAL A 120 10.20 -4.27 -7.86
C VAL A 120 11.65 -4.01 -8.31
N ILE A 121 12.41 -5.05 -8.67
CA ILE A 121 13.78 -4.90 -9.17
C ILE A 121 13.80 -4.15 -10.51
N LEU A 122 12.92 -4.53 -11.45
CA LEU A 122 12.80 -3.86 -12.74
C LEU A 122 12.47 -2.36 -12.57
N PHE A 123 11.49 -2.04 -11.72
CA PHE A 123 11.16 -0.66 -11.38
C PHE A 123 12.33 0.09 -10.75
N GLY A 124 13.13 -0.57 -9.91
CA GLY A 124 14.35 0.01 -9.34
C GLY A 124 15.37 0.42 -10.41
N ILE A 125 15.61 -0.43 -11.41
CA ILE A 125 16.54 -0.13 -12.52
C ILE A 125 16.04 1.07 -13.35
N ILE A 126 14.74 1.10 -13.65
CA ILE A 126 14.11 2.20 -14.39
C ILE A 126 14.18 3.49 -13.57
N ALA A 127 13.87 3.45 -12.28
CA ALA A 127 13.93 4.61 -11.39
C ALA A 127 15.35 5.19 -11.27
N ILE A 128 16.37 4.34 -11.16
CA ILE A 128 17.78 4.77 -11.17
C ILE A 128 18.14 5.43 -12.50
N SER A 129 17.76 4.80 -13.61
CA SER A 129 18.01 5.35 -14.96
C SER A 129 17.34 6.70 -15.15
N LEU A 130 16.12 6.87 -14.64
CA LEU A 130 15.38 8.11 -14.68
C LEU A 130 16.06 9.21 -13.87
N LYS A 131 16.52 8.89 -12.65
CA LYS A 131 17.23 9.86 -11.78
C LYS A 131 18.60 10.25 -12.30
N LYS A 132 19.24 9.44 -13.15
CA LYS A 132 20.47 9.84 -13.87
C LYS A 132 20.21 10.93 -14.91
N VAL A 133 19.01 10.95 -15.51
CA VAL A 133 18.63 11.92 -16.55
C VAL A 133 17.97 13.17 -15.95
N ALA A 134 17.08 13.00 -14.97
CA ALA A 134 16.34 14.07 -14.32
C ALA A 134 16.52 14.01 -12.78
N PRO A 135 17.69 14.43 -12.25
CA PRO A 135 18.00 14.31 -10.82
C PRO A 135 17.19 15.25 -9.92
N SER A 136 16.74 16.40 -10.44
CA SER A 136 15.98 17.42 -9.71
C SER A 136 14.47 17.20 -9.69
N ALA A 137 13.93 16.31 -10.53
CA ALA A 137 12.48 16.07 -10.58
C ALA A 137 12.00 15.39 -9.28
N HIS A 138 11.00 15.97 -8.62
CA HIS A 138 10.40 15.49 -7.38
C HIS A 138 9.24 14.53 -7.63
N THR A 139 8.50 14.71 -8.72
CA THR A 139 7.38 13.84 -9.09
C THR A 139 7.52 13.33 -10.52
N PHE A 140 6.82 12.24 -10.83
CA PHE A 140 6.76 11.74 -12.20
C PHE A 140 6.06 12.75 -13.14
N CYS A 141 5.12 13.54 -12.63
CA CYS A 141 4.40 14.53 -13.43
C CYS A 141 5.30 15.65 -13.96
N GLU A 142 6.29 16.10 -13.18
CA GLU A 142 7.28 17.08 -13.64
C GLU A 142 8.09 16.56 -14.82
N ILE A 143 8.39 15.26 -14.84
CA ILE A 143 9.13 14.62 -15.94
C ILE A 143 8.28 14.58 -17.19
N VAL A 144 6.99 14.23 -17.06
CA VAL A 144 6.04 14.24 -18.17
C VAL A 144 5.92 15.64 -18.76
N SER A 145 5.72 16.66 -17.93
CA SER A 145 5.61 18.06 -18.36
C SER A 145 6.90 18.65 -18.94
N ALA A 146 8.08 18.13 -18.56
CA ALA A 146 9.33 18.55 -19.17
C ALA A 146 9.56 17.90 -20.54
N ARG A 147 8.88 16.78 -20.82
CA ARG A 147 9.01 16.02 -22.07
C ARG A 147 7.95 16.39 -23.11
N TRP A 148 6.72 16.66 -22.66
CA TRP A 148 5.54 16.98 -23.45
C TRP A 148 4.99 18.33 -23.02
#